data_AF-A0A1H9CDW0-F1
#
_entry.id   AF-A0A1H9CDW0-F1
#
_cell.length_a   1.000
_cell.length_b   1.000
_cell.length_c   1.000
_cell.angle_alpha   90.00
_cell.angle_beta   90.00
_cell.angle_gamma   90.00
#
_symmetry.space_group_name_H-M   'P 1'
#
loop_
_entity.id
_entity.type
_entity.pdbx_description
1 polymer ?
#
loop_
_entity_poly.entity_id
_entity_poly.type
_entity_poly.pdbx_seq_one_letter_code
_entity_poly.pdbx_strand_id
1 'polypeptide(L)' 'MSEEQEAGATPEPLFRVVRGTPTDVELAALSVVLAARMRPTEDRPAPPAGPSAWAASARRWQTIGRPGPDAWRRSARA' A
#
# COMPACT_ATOMS: atom_id res chain seq x y z
N MET A 1 40.76 9.94 -11.08
CA MET A 1 40.34 8.56 -10.76
C MET A 1 39.75 8.57 -9.35
N SER A 2 38.48 8.97 -9.23
CA SER A 2 37.68 8.79 -8.01
C SER A 2 36.45 8.01 -8.44
N GLU A 3 36.74 6.81 -8.91
CA GLU A 3 35.79 5.72 -9.09
C GLU A 3 35.70 4.96 -7.76
N GLU A 4 35.34 5.66 -6.69
CA GLU A 4 34.78 4.95 -5.53
C GLU A 4 33.28 5.00 -5.71
N GLN A 5 32.86 4.09 -6.60
CA GLN A 5 31.51 3.68 -6.80
C GLN A 5 30.89 3.40 -5.43
N GLU A 6 29.97 4.30 -5.05
CA GLU A 6 29.13 4.21 -3.88
C GLU A 6 28.27 2.95 -3.99
N ALA A 7 28.73 1.88 -3.35
CA ALA A 7 28.08 0.59 -3.35
C ALA A 7 26.74 0.66 -2.60
N GLY A 8 25.66 0.83 -3.37
CA GLY A 8 24.67 -0.25 -3.46
C GLY A 8 23.50 -0.26 -2.46
N ALA A 9 23.10 0.84 -1.84
CA ALA A 9 21.79 0.90 -1.19
C ALA A 9 20.71 1.15 -2.26
N THR A 10 20.13 0.08 -2.83
CA THR A 10 18.98 0.24 -3.71
C THR A 10 17.80 0.71 -2.85
N PRO A 11 17.19 1.87 -3.15
CA PRO A 11 16.04 2.33 -2.39
C PRO A 11 14.89 1.31 -2.47
N GLU A 12 14.10 1.21 -1.40
CA GLU A 12 12.96 0.30 -1.37
C GLU A 12 12.02 0.61 -2.55
N PRO A 13 11.61 -0.41 -3.34
CA PRO A 13 10.84 -0.17 -4.55
C PRO A 13 9.47 0.44 -4.22
N LEU A 14 9.06 1.45 -5.00
CA LEU A 14 7.77 2.12 -4.82
C LEU A 14 6.57 1.17 -4.99
N PHE A 15 6.71 0.12 -5.82
CA PHE A 15 5.74 -0.95 -5.95
C PHE A 15 6.39 -2.24 -6.45
N ARG A 16 5.72 -3.37 -6.25
CA ARG A 16 6.14 -4.69 -6.74
C ARG A 16 4.95 -5.47 -7.31
N VAL A 17 5.14 -6.09 -8.47
CA VAL A 17 4.18 -7.05 -9.02
C VAL A 17 4.36 -8.37 -8.29
N VAL A 18 3.34 -8.80 -7.55
CA VAL A 18 3.37 -10.07 -6.79
C VAL A 18 2.84 -11.23 -7.64
N ARG A 19 1.93 -10.96 -8.58
CA ARG A 19 1.30 -11.96 -9.45
C ARG A 19 0.88 -11.31 -10.78
N GLY A 20 0.92 -12.11 -11.85
CA GLY A 20 0.54 -11.70 -13.21
C GLY A 20 1.69 -11.05 -13.98
N THR A 21 1.44 -10.77 -15.25
CA THR A 21 2.40 -10.14 -16.17
C THR A 21 1.74 -8.91 -16.78
N PRO A 22 1.85 -7.72 -16.14
CA PRO A 22 1.27 -6.51 -16.68
C PRO A 22 1.95 -6.13 -18.01
N THR A 23 1.17 -5.53 -18.89
CA THR A 23 1.67 -4.97 -20.14
C THR A 23 2.47 -3.69 -19.89
N ASP A 24 3.30 -3.31 -20.86
CA ASP A 24 4.09 -2.07 -20.79
C ASP A 24 3.19 -0.82 -20.63
N VAL A 25 2.02 -0.85 -21.28
CA VAL A 25 1.03 0.23 -21.19
C VAL A 25 0.49 0.38 -19.77
N GLU A 26 0.18 -0.73 -19.11
CA GLU A 26 -0.32 -0.72 -17.73
C GLU A 26 0.76 -0.24 -16.74
N LEU A 27 2.01 -0.67 -16.94
CA LEU A 27 3.14 -0.20 -16.13
C LEU A 27 3.40 1.30 -16.31
N ALA A 28 3.32 1.81 -17.55
CA ALA A 28 3.43 3.23 -17.83
C ALA A 28 2.29 4.03 -17.17
N ALA A 29 1.05 3.55 -17.31
CA ALA A 29 -0.12 4.19 -16.69
C ALA A 29 0.01 4.25 -15.16
N LEU A 30 0.40 3.15 -14.51
CA LEU A 30 0.63 3.10 -13.07
C LEU A 30 1.73 4.08 -12.64
N SER A 31 2.84 4.14 -13.38
CA SER A 31 3.97 5.02 -13.09
C SER A 31 3.56 6.49 -13.14
N VAL A 32 2.75 6.89 -14.13
CA VAL A 32 2.20 8.25 -14.23
C VAL A 32 1.32 8.60 -13.03
N VAL A 33 0.46 7.68 -12.59
CA VAL A 33 -0.39 7.86 -11.41
C VAL A 33 0.44 8.05 -10.14
N LEU A 34 1.47 7.21 -9.95
CA LEU A 34 2.36 7.33 -8.80
C LEU A 34 3.10 8.66 -8.81
N ALA A 35 3.66 9.06 -9.96
CA ALA A 35 4.34 10.35 -10.10
C ALA A 35 3.39 11.53 -9.79
N ALA A 36 2.15 11.49 -10.26
CA ALA A 36 1.15 12.51 -9.97
C ALA A 36 0.79 12.56 -8.46
N ARG A 37 0.68 11.40 -7.80
CA ARG A 37 0.28 11.32 -6.39
C ARG A 37 1.37 11.73 -5.41
N MET A 38 2.64 11.50 -5.77
CA MET A 38 3.81 11.87 -4.97
C MET A 38 4.22 13.34 -5.14
N ARG A 39 3.60 14.09 -6.06
CA ARG A 39 3.86 15.52 -6.19
C ARG A 39 3.57 16.22 -4.85
N PRO A 40 4.51 17.01 -4.32
CA PRO A 40 4.24 17.84 -3.16
C PRO A 40 3.02 18.72 -3.45
N THR A 41 2.02 18.66 -2.58
CA THR A 41 0.91 19.62 -2.65
C THR A 41 1.39 20.87 -1.93
N GLU A 42 1.25 22.04 -2.56
CA GLU A 42 1.50 23.32 -1.88
C GLU A 42 0.66 23.38 -0.60
N ASP A 43 1.30 23.76 0.51
CA ASP A 43 0.82 23.76 1.90
C ASP A 43 -0.65 24.19 2.06
N ARG A 44 -1.56 23.25 1.82
CA ARG A 44 -2.94 23.34 2.28
C ARG A 44 -3.09 22.29 3.34
N PRO A 45 -3.52 22.65 4.56
CA PRO A 45 -3.80 21.65 5.57
C PRO A 45 -4.80 20.66 4.99
N ALA A 46 -4.35 19.42 4.79
CA ALA A 46 -5.22 18.36 4.34
C ALA A 46 -6.33 18.21 5.41
N PRO A 47 -7.61 18.12 5.02
CA PRO A 47 -8.65 17.80 5.98
C PRO A 47 -8.28 16.49 6.69
N PRO A 48 -8.65 16.32 7.98
CA PRO A 48 -8.34 15.10 8.71
C PRO A 48 -8.79 13.90 7.87
N ALA A 49 -7.86 12.97 7.64
CA ALA A 49 -8.15 11.79 6.84
C ALA A 49 -9.30 11.04 7.51
N GLY A 50 -10.47 11.09 6.88
CA GLY A 50 -11.61 10.29 7.31
C GLY A 50 -11.22 8.81 7.33
N PRO A 51 -11.88 7.98 8.15
CA PRO A 51 -11.62 6.55 8.16
C PRO A 51 -11.76 5.98 6.75
N SER A 52 -10.76 5.22 6.30
CA SER A 52 -10.74 4.61 4.97
C SER A 52 -12.00 3.77 4.74
N ALA A 53 -12.42 3.61 3.48
CA ALA A 53 -13.57 2.76 3.13
C ALA A 53 -13.41 1.33 3.70
N TRP A 54 -12.17 0.84 3.77
CA TRP A 54 -11.84 -0.44 4.38
C TRP A 54 -12.06 -0.44 5.90
N ALA A 55 -11.59 0.59 6.61
CA ALA A 55 -11.84 0.78 8.03
C ALA A 55 -13.35 1.00 8.34
N ALA A 56 -14.07 1.65 7.43
CA ALA A 56 -15.52 1.84 7.52
C ALA A 56 -16.27 0.51 7.38
N SER A 57 -15.82 -0.37 6.48
CA SER A 57 -16.40 -1.71 6.34
C SER A 57 -16.20 -2.55 7.60
N ALA A 58 -15.02 -2.49 8.22
CA ALA A 58 -14.70 -3.22 9.44
C ALA A 58 -15.53 -2.78 10.66
N ARG A 59 -16.00 -1.52 10.70
CA ARG A 59 -16.87 -1.01 11.79
C ARG A 59 -18.15 -1.81 11.96
N ARG A 60 -18.74 -2.33 10.88
CA ARG A 60 -19.96 -3.15 10.93
C ARG A 60 -19.80 -4.44 11.73
N TRP A 61 -18.55 -4.91 11.88
CA TRP A 61 -18.23 -6.17 12.56
C TRP A 61 -17.73 -5.94 14.00
N GLN A 62 -17.51 -4.70 14.42
CA GLN A 62 -17.05 -4.38 15.78
C GLN A 62 -18.11 -4.72 16.84
N THR A 63 -19.39 -4.70 16.46
CA THR A 63 -20.53 -5.08 17.32
C THR A 63 -20.63 -6.59 17.55
N ILE A 64 -20.00 -7.41 16.70
CA ILE A 64 -20.06 -8.89 16.76
C ILE A 64 -19.03 -9.45 17.76
N GLY A 65 -18.21 -8.57 18.36
CA GLY A 65 -17.16 -8.94 19.30
C GLY A 65 -15.84 -9.25 18.59
N ARG A 66 -14.73 -9.08 19.32
CA ARG A 66 -13.40 -9.40 18.79
C ARG A 66 -13.26 -10.93 18.76
N PRO A 67 -12.77 -11.52 17.65
CA PRO A 67 -12.43 -12.93 17.64
C PRO A 67 -11.51 -13.25 18.81
N GLY A 68 -11.85 -14.29 19.57
CA GLY A 68 -11.02 -14.74 20.68
C GLY A 68 -9.64 -15.22 20.20
N PRO A 69 -8.70 -15.44 21.12
CA PRO A 69 -7.44 -16.13 20.80
C PRO A 69 -7.72 -17.40 20.00
N ASP A 70 -6.90 -17.65 18.97
CA ASP A 70 -7.02 -18.80 18.06
C ASP A 70 -8.31 -18.89 17.20
N ALA A 71 -9.18 -17.89 17.18
CA ALA A 71 -10.38 -17.90 16.34
C ALA A 71 -10.06 -18.12 14.84
N TRP A 72 -8.93 -17.59 14.38
CA TRP A 72 -8.45 -17.77 13.00
C TRP A 72 -8.00 -19.22 12.69
N ARG A 73 -7.59 -19.99 13.71
CA ARG A 73 -7.23 -21.41 13.51
C ARG A 73 -8.48 -22.25 13.31
N ARG A 74 -9.60 -21.87 13.93
CA ARG A 74 -10.89 -22.56 13.76
C ARG A 74 -11.45 -22.39 12.35
N SER A 75 -11.25 -21.23 11.73
CA SER A 75 -11.65 -21.02 10.32
C SER A 75 -10.85 -21.84 9.31
N ALA A 76 -9.64 -22.29 9.66
CA ALA A 76 -8.81 -23.12 8.78
C ALA A 76 -9.10 -24.63 8.89
N ARG A 77 -10.05 -25.03 9.76
CA ARG A 77 -10.45 -26.43 9.99
C ARG A 77 -11.88 -26.74 9.54
N ALA A 78 -12.57 -25.77 8.92
CA ALA A 78 -13.88 -25.96 8.33
C ALA A 78 -13.79 -26.60 6.95
#